data_AF-A0A0B7LEM5-F1
#
_entry.id   AF-A0A0B7LEM5-F1
#
_cell.length_a   1.000
_cell.length_b   1.000
_cell.length_c   1.000
_cell.angle_alpha   90.00
_cell.angle_beta   90.00
_cell.angle_gamma   90.00
#
_symmetry.space_group_name_H-M   'P 1'
#
loop_
_entity.id
_entity.type
_entity.pdbx_description
1 polymer ?
#
loop_
_entity_poly.entity_id
_entity_poly.type
_entity_poly.pdbx_seq_one_letter_code
_entity_poly.pdbx_strand_id
1 'polypeptide(L)' 'MQKEGQSSRQFVKSHLMTIMGVDIVKATQLVDEMEQVGLIRFDEFGNVGILVLEGQ' A
#
# COMPACT_ATOMS: atom_id res chain seq x y z
N MET A 1 19.39 -6.05 -9.82
CA MET A 1 17.99 -6.44 -9.53
C MET A 1 17.69 -5.99 -8.11
N GLN A 2 17.23 -4.74 -7.95
CA GLN A 2 16.70 -4.31 -6.66
C GLN A 2 15.52 -5.22 -6.32
N LYS A 3 15.47 -5.67 -5.08
CA LYS A 3 14.54 -6.67 -4.59
C LYS A 3 13.11 -6.13 -4.68
N GLU A 4 12.42 -6.37 -5.80
CA GLU A 4 11.00 -6.02 -5.97
C GLU A 4 10.13 -6.63 -4.84
N GLY A 5 10.60 -7.71 -4.20
CA GLY A 5 9.97 -8.31 -3.02
C GLY A 5 10.20 -7.61 -1.68
N GLN A 6 10.88 -6.46 -1.63
CA GLN A 6 11.16 -5.73 -0.36
C GLN A 6 10.73 -4.25 -0.37
N SER A 7 9.89 -3.80 -1.30
CA SER A 7 9.33 -2.44 -1.22
C SER A 7 8.15 -2.39 -0.26
N SER A 8 7.98 -1.28 0.47
CA SER A 8 6.79 -1.11 1.32
C SER A 8 5.50 -1.19 0.51
N ARG A 9 5.52 -0.80 -0.77
CA ARG A 9 4.36 -0.97 -1.67
C ARG A 9 3.99 -2.43 -1.85
N GLN A 10 4.97 -3.31 -2.07
CA GLN A 10 4.71 -4.74 -2.22
C GLN A 10 4.26 -5.37 -0.89
N PHE A 11 4.80 -4.90 0.24
CA PHE A 11 4.34 -5.29 1.57
C PHE A 11 2.86 -4.93 1.79
N VAL A 12 2.45 -3.70 1.51
CA VAL A 12 1.06 -3.26 1.65
C VAL A 12 0.14 -4.08 0.75
N LYS A 13 0.49 -4.27 -0.53
CA LYS A 13 -0.31 -5.12 -1.44
C LYS A 13 -0.45 -6.55 -0.91
N SER A 14 0.66 -7.18 -0.51
CA SER A 14 0.64 -8.54 0.04
C SER A 14 -0.22 -8.63 1.29
N HIS A 15 -0.15 -7.64 2.19
CA HIS A 15 -0.93 -7.62 3.41
C HIS A 15 -2.43 -7.48 3.12
N LEU A 16 -2.81 -6.60 2.18
CA LEU A 16 -4.20 -6.46 1.72
C LEU A 16 -4.72 -7.75 1.08
N MET A 17 -3.92 -8.41 0.24
CA MET A 17 -4.28 -9.71 -0.34
C MET A 17 -4.56 -10.75 0.75
N THR A 18 -3.70 -10.84 1.76
CA THR A 18 -3.86 -11.80 2.86
C THR A 18 -5.07 -11.52 3.74
N ILE A 19 -5.24 -10.26 4.18
CA ILE A 19 -6.30 -9.91 5.16
C ILE A 19 -7.67 -9.80 4.49
N MET A 20 -7.74 -9.25 3.28
CA MET A 20 -9.00 -9.04 2.58
C MET A 20 -9.36 -10.19 1.62
N GLY A 21 -8.45 -11.13 1.38
CA GLY A 21 -8.67 -12.24 0.46
C GLY A 21 -8.80 -11.81 -1.01
N VAL A 22 -8.20 -10.67 -1.38
CA VAL A 22 -8.27 -10.11 -2.73
C VAL A 22 -7.07 -10.53 -3.58
N ASP A 23 -7.24 -10.57 -4.90
CA ASP A 23 -6.14 -10.82 -5.82
C ASP A 23 -5.18 -9.63 -5.97
N ILE A 24 -4.09 -9.83 -6.70
CA ILE A 24 -3.07 -8.81 -6.92
C ILE A 24 -3.58 -7.60 -7.72
N VAL A 25 -4.55 -7.79 -8.62
CA VAL A 25 -5.12 -6.71 -9.44
C VAL A 25 -5.91 -5.78 -8.52
N LYS A 26 -6.76 -6.35 -7.67
CA LYS A 26 -7.56 -5.60 -6.72
C LYS A 26 -6.71 -4.97 -5.63
N ALA A 27 -5.69 -5.65 -5.12
CA ALA A 27 -4.75 -5.08 -4.16
C ALA A 27 -3.95 -3.91 -4.75
N THR A 28 -3.58 -3.99 -6.03
CA THR A 28 -2.90 -2.88 -6.72
C THR A 28 -3.82 -1.68 -6.84
N GLN A 29 -5.07 -1.87 -7.29
CA GLN A 29 -6.06 -0.80 -7.35
C GLN A 29 -6.29 -0.12 -5.99
N LEU A 30 -6.46 -0.91 -4.93
CA LEU A 30 -6.66 -0.37 -3.58
C LEU A 30 -5.48 0.50 -3.13
N VAL A 31 -4.24 0.04 -3.35
CA VAL A 31 -3.05 0.83 -3.00
C VAL A 31 -2.99 2.14 -3.77
N ASP A 32 -3.30 2.11 -5.07
CA ASP A 32 -3.29 3.31 -5.92
C ASP A 32 -4.40 4.29 -5.48
N GLU A 33 -5.60 3.79 -5.18
CA GLU A 33 -6.72 4.59 -4.65
C GLU A 33 -6.36 5.22 -3.30
N MET A 34 -5.82 4.44 -2.36
CA MET A 34 -5.42 4.92 -1.03
C MET A 34 -4.31 5.96 -1.11
N GLU A 35 -3.38 5.83 -2.06
CA GLU A 35 -2.34 6.83 -2.31
C GLU A 35 -2.92 8.10 -2.94
N GLN A 36 -3.82 7.96 -3.92
CA GLN A 36 -4.50 9.09 -4.56
C GLN A 36 -5.28 9.94 -3.56
N VAL A 37 -5.98 9.31 -2.61
CA VAL A 37 -6.72 10.04 -1.56
C VAL A 37 -5.83 10.48 -0.39
N GLY A 38 -4.56 10.11 -0.40
CA GLY A 38 -3.57 10.50 0.60
C GLY A 38 -3.67 9.76 1.93
N LEU A 39 -4.38 8.62 1.99
CA LEU A 39 -4.43 7.73 3.16
C LEU A 39 -3.09 7.03 3.40
N ILE A 40 -2.38 6.72 2.31
CA ILE A 40 -0.98 6.27 2.35
C ILE A 40 -0.15 7.14 1.44
N ARG A 41 1.16 7.21 1.70
CA ARG A 41 2.13 7.87 0.83
C ARG A 41 3.40 7.04 0.78
N PHE A 42 3.96 6.88 -0.41
CA PHE A 42 5.29 6.32 -0.57
C PHE A 42 6.29 7.45 -0.81
N ASP A 43 7.38 7.45 -0.06
CA ASP A 43 8.47 8.40 -0.30
C ASP A 43 9.41 7.91 -1.42
N GLU A 44 10.37 8.76 -1.78
CA GLU A 44 11.40 8.46 -2.78
C GLU A 44 12.33 7.28 -2.41
N PHE A 45 12.37 6.90 -1.13
CA PHE A 45 13.10 5.73 -0.63
C PHE A 45 12.23 4.47 -0.61
N GLY A 46 10.96 4.58 -0.97
CA GLY A 46 9.99 3.48 -0.98
C GLY A 46 9.42 3.11 0.38
N ASN A 47 9.59 3.95 1.40
CA ASN A 47 8.95 3.79 2.71
C ASN A 47 7.47 4.16 2.63
N VAL A 48 6.65 3.61 3.52
CA VAL A 48 5.21 3.92 3.60
C VAL A 48 4.91 4.81 4.81
N GLY A 49 4.25 5.94 4.58
CA GLY A 49 3.55 6.72 5.60
C GLY A 49 2.05 6.42 5.56
N ILE A 50 1.42 6.32 6.73
CA ILE A 50 -0.02 6.08 6.88
C ILE A 50 -0.65 7.29 7.56
N LEU A 51 -1.68 7.86 6.94
CA LEU A 51 -2.47 8.93 7.54
C LEU A 51 -3.52 8.31 8.46
N VAL A 52 -3.46 8.66 9.75
CA VAL A 52 -4.51 8.32 10.71
C VAL A 52 -5.56 9.42 10.65
N LEU A 53 -6.77 9.06 10.23
CA LEU A 53 -7.93 9.94 10.35
C LEU A 53 -8.50 9.77 11.75
N GLU A 54 -8.34 10.77 12.61
CA GLU A 54 -9.05 10.81 13.89
C GLU A 54 -10.53 11.08 13.63
N GLY A 55 -11.40 10.26 14.20
CA GLY A 55 -12.85 10.51 14.19
C GLY A 55 -13.19 11.66 15.12
N GLN A 56 -14.14 12.51 14.71
CA GLN A 56 -14.75 13.51 15.59
C GLN A 56 -15.55 12.87 16.72
#